data_AF-A0A067GWB4-F1
#
_entry.id   AF-A0A067GWB4-F1
#
_cell.length_a   1.000
_cell.length_b   1.000
_cell.length_c   1.000
_cell.angle_alpha   90.00
_cell.angle_beta   90.00
_cell.angle_gamma   90.00
#
_symmetry.space_group_name_H-M   'P 1'
#
loop_
_entity.id
_entity.type
_entity.pdbx_description
1 polymer ?
#
loop_
_entity_poly.entity_id
_entity_poly.type
_entity_poly.pdbx_seq_one_letter_code
_entity_poly.pdbx_strand_id
1 'polypeptide(L)'
;MEDIEDLLAGSGGGGAPPGFRLPINAVGVNPKYNKNKPRLHDNHLSKTGSLSPKIPGTETIYMKTFGCSHNQSDSEYMAGQLSAFGYALTDNSEEADIWLINTCTVKSPSQSAMDTLIAKCKSAKKPLVVAGCVPQGSRDLKELEGVSIVGVQQIDRVVEVVEETLKGHEVRLLHRKKLPALDLPKVRRNKFVEILPINVGCLGACTYCKTKHARGHLGSYTVESLVGRVRTVIADGVKEVWLSSEDTGAYGRDIGVNLPILLNAIVAELPPDGSTMLRIGMTNPPFILEHLKEIAEVLRHPCVYSFLHVPVQSGSDAVLSAMNREYTLSDFRTVVDTLIELVPGMQIATDIICGFPGETDEDFNQTVNLIKEYKFPQVHISQFYPRPGIQFLNLDSTELLSLLFSNYKFTVMLISILVKLHYFSLDDQRNVLFGMTKQFHLYLVVTHDESYS
;
A
#
# COMPACT_ATOMS: atom_id res chain seq x y z
N MET A 1 -9.90 45.95 6.11
CA MET A 1 -9.26 47.00 5.32
C MET A 1 -9.11 46.40 3.94
N GLU A 2 -10.18 46.55 3.18
CA GLU A 2 -10.30 46.20 1.77
C GLU A 2 -9.54 47.24 0.95
N ASP A 3 -8.99 46.84 -0.19
CA ASP A 3 -8.77 47.67 -1.40
C ASP A 3 -8.44 46.66 -2.54
N ILE A 4 -9.34 46.45 -3.50
CA ILE A 4 -9.54 47.23 -4.74
C ILE A 4 -8.36 47.08 -5.71
N GLU A 5 -8.52 46.20 -6.70
CA GLU A 5 -8.41 46.50 -8.15
C GLU A 5 -8.59 45.23 -9.00
N ASP A 6 -9.85 44.87 -9.21
CA ASP A 6 -10.31 44.15 -10.40
C ASP A 6 -10.76 45.23 -11.40
N LEU A 7 -10.04 45.41 -12.51
CA LEU A 7 -10.52 46.01 -13.77
C LEU A 7 -9.36 46.20 -14.74
N LEU A 8 -9.14 45.24 -15.65
CA LEU A 8 -8.85 45.52 -17.07
C LEU A 8 -9.11 44.23 -17.88
N ALA A 9 -10.32 44.14 -18.42
CA ALA A 9 -10.67 43.22 -19.50
C ALA A 9 -10.56 43.94 -20.86
N GLY A 10 -10.08 43.23 -21.88
CA GLY A 10 -10.12 43.63 -23.29
C GLY A 10 -8.95 43.03 -24.08
N SER A 11 -9.07 41.83 -24.63
CA SER A 11 -9.67 41.48 -25.94
C SER A 11 -8.59 41.11 -26.97
N GLY A 12 -8.54 39.83 -27.34
CA GLY A 12 -7.73 39.29 -28.44
C GLY A 12 -8.00 37.79 -28.61
N GLY A 13 -8.80 37.43 -29.61
CA GLY A 13 -9.42 36.11 -29.77
C GLY A 13 -8.50 34.99 -30.27
N GLY A 14 -8.97 33.75 -30.07
CA GLY A 14 -8.37 32.51 -30.57
C GLY A 14 -8.66 31.35 -29.63
N GLY A 15 -9.89 30.81 -29.67
CA GLY A 15 -10.39 29.80 -28.73
C GLY A 15 -9.73 28.43 -28.91
N ALA A 16 -9.15 27.92 -27.82
CA ALA A 16 -8.93 26.49 -27.55
C ALA A 16 -9.88 26.08 -26.40
N PRO A 17 -10.43 24.86 -26.39
CA PRO A 17 -11.42 24.45 -25.40
C PRO A 17 -10.82 24.41 -23.98
N PRO A 18 -11.57 24.82 -22.94
CA PRO A 18 -11.05 24.84 -21.57
C PRO A 18 -11.18 23.46 -20.93
N GLY A 19 -10.11 22.96 -20.29
CA GLY A 19 -10.20 21.72 -19.51
C GLY A 19 -8.98 21.20 -18.78
N PHE A 20 -7.75 21.67 -19.04
CA PHE A 20 -6.59 21.43 -18.16
C PHE A 20 -5.64 22.63 -18.27
N ARG A 21 -5.75 23.59 -17.34
CA ARG A 21 -4.72 24.60 -17.11
C ARG A 21 -4.11 24.31 -15.74
N LEU A 22 -2.84 23.92 -15.73
CA LEU A 22 -2.05 23.82 -14.51
C LEU A 22 -1.99 25.21 -13.84
N PRO A 23 -2.24 25.34 -12.53
CA PRO A 23 -1.93 26.57 -11.82
C PRO A 23 -0.41 26.71 -11.71
N ILE A 24 0.15 27.75 -12.33
CA ILE A 24 1.54 28.14 -12.13
C ILE A 24 1.61 28.77 -10.74
N ASN A 25 2.04 28.01 -9.73
CA ASN A 25 2.55 28.57 -8.48
C ASN A 25 3.69 27.70 -7.92
N ALA A 26 4.86 28.33 -7.84
CA ALA A 26 6.09 28.01 -7.11
C ALA A 26 6.29 26.56 -6.64
N VAL A 27 6.85 25.72 -7.52
CA VAL A 27 7.64 24.56 -7.11
C VAL A 27 9.04 25.05 -6.75
N GLY A 28 9.57 24.61 -5.61
CA GLY A 28 10.97 24.85 -5.24
C GLY A 28 11.91 24.10 -6.18
N VAL A 29 12.26 24.72 -7.30
CA VAL A 29 13.29 24.25 -8.21
C VAL A 29 14.63 24.67 -7.61
N ASN A 30 15.56 23.73 -7.43
CA ASN A 30 16.90 24.03 -6.94
C ASN A 30 17.92 23.93 -8.10
N PRO A 31 18.11 24.98 -8.93
CA PRO A 31 19.06 24.94 -10.02
C PRO A 31 20.50 25.05 -9.50
N LYS A 32 21.37 24.08 -9.84
CA LYS A 32 22.81 24.16 -9.53
C LYS A 32 23.48 25.23 -10.41
N TYR A 33 23.89 26.36 -9.81
CA TYR A 33 24.66 27.42 -10.48
C TYR A 33 26.16 27.26 -10.19
N ASN A 34 26.96 26.89 -11.20
CA ASN A 34 28.41 26.78 -11.08
C ASN A 34 29.08 28.03 -11.70
N LYS A 35 29.67 28.89 -10.86
CA LYS A 35 30.46 30.06 -11.30
C LYS A 35 31.88 29.62 -11.61
N ASN A 36 32.21 29.47 -12.90
CA ASN A 36 33.49 29.83 -13.51
C ASN A 36 33.50 29.43 -15.00
N LYS A 37 33.47 30.43 -15.90
CA LYS A 37 33.78 30.28 -17.33
C LYS A 37 34.84 31.32 -17.70
N PRO A 38 35.94 30.93 -18.39
CA PRO A 38 36.57 31.76 -19.40
C PRO A 38 36.04 31.41 -20.80
N ARG A 39 36.14 32.36 -21.74
CA ARG A 39 35.59 32.31 -23.09
C ARG A 39 36.50 31.54 -24.09
N LEU A 40 35.82 30.71 -24.90
CA LEU A 40 35.98 30.37 -26.33
C LEU A 40 37.34 29.93 -26.90
N HIS A 41 37.36 28.72 -27.48
CA HIS A 41 37.89 28.46 -28.82
C HIS A 41 37.14 27.30 -29.49
N ASP A 42 36.99 27.43 -30.81
CA ASP A 42 36.25 26.59 -31.76
C ASP A 42 36.77 25.15 -31.95
N ASN A 43 35.91 24.35 -32.60
CA ASN A 43 36.12 23.07 -33.27
C ASN A 43 36.08 21.79 -32.43
N HIS A 44 34.88 21.21 -32.34
CA HIS A 44 34.59 19.86 -32.87
C HIS A 44 33.08 19.61 -32.73
N LEU A 45 32.36 19.61 -33.86
CA LEU A 45 31.02 19.02 -33.95
C LEU A 45 31.14 17.50 -33.79
N SER A 46 31.19 17.04 -32.54
CA SER A 46 30.85 15.67 -32.20
C SER A 46 29.32 15.57 -32.20
N LYS A 47 28.81 14.54 -32.88
CA LYS A 47 27.39 14.18 -32.94
C LYS A 47 26.84 14.03 -31.51
N THR A 48 26.27 15.09 -30.97
CA THR A 48 25.34 15.00 -29.86
C THR A 48 24.07 14.37 -30.42
N GLY A 49 23.65 13.26 -29.80
CA GLY A 49 22.39 12.60 -30.13
C GLY A 49 21.27 13.64 -30.12
N SER A 50 20.58 13.74 -31.26
CA SER A 50 19.40 14.57 -31.45
C SER A 50 18.36 14.22 -30.39
N LEU A 51 18.30 15.00 -29.32
CA LEU A 51 17.08 15.15 -28.51
C LEU A 51 16.12 16.00 -29.35
N SER A 52 15.52 15.39 -30.37
CA SER A 52 14.31 15.93 -30.98
C SER A 52 13.29 16.16 -29.85
N PRO A 53 12.55 17.27 -29.84
CA PRO A 53 11.51 17.48 -28.85
C PRO A 53 10.51 16.34 -28.97
N LYS A 54 10.59 15.37 -28.06
CA LYS A 54 9.60 14.30 -27.95
C LYS A 54 8.30 14.95 -27.54
N ILE A 55 7.21 14.54 -28.18
CA ILE A 55 5.89 15.05 -27.86
C ILE A 55 5.56 14.52 -26.45
N PRO A 56 5.23 15.39 -25.47
CA PRO A 56 4.83 14.95 -24.14
C PRO A 56 3.78 13.84 -24.18
N GLY A 57 3.96 12.81 -23.36
CA GLY A 57 3.04 11.69 -23.29
C GLY A 57 3.30 10.57 -24.30
N THR A 58 4.32 10.67 -25.16
CA THR A 58 4.65 9.60 -26.13
C THR A 58 5.67 8.59 -25.62
N GLU A 59 6.28 8.87 -24.46
CA GLU A 59 7.24 8.02 -23.79
C GLU A 59 6.59 6.76 -23.20
N THR A 60 7.40 5.71 -23.04
CA THR A 60 6.99 4.47 -22.39
C THR A 60 7.44 4.44 -20.93
N ILE A 61 6.53 4.07 -20.03
CA ILE A 61 6.77 4.03 -18.58
C ILE A 61 6.81 2.58 -18.09
N TYR A 62 7.91 2.20 -17.45
CA TYR A 62 7.98 0.96 -16.67
C TYR A 62 7.49 1.23 -15.25
N MET A 63 6.42 0.55 -14.84
CA MET A 63 5.86 0.71 -13.49
C MET A 63 6.10 -0.55 -12.65
N LYS A 64 6.78 -0.40 -11.51
CA LYS A 64 6.96 -1.48 -10.54
C LYS A 64 6.33 -1.10 -9.22
N THR A 65 5.50 -1.98 -8.68
CA THR A 65 4.82 -1.77 -7.39
C THR A 65 5.28 -2.79 -6.38
N PHE A 66 5.66 -2.31 -5.20
CA PHE A 66 5.92 -3.11 -4.02
C PHE A 66 4.92 -2.75 -2.91
N GLY A 67 4.50 -3.74 -2.12
CA GLY A 67 3.70 -3.51 -0.92
C GLY A 67 2.34 -4.18 -0.88
N CYS A 68 1.43 -3.57 -0.14
CA CYS A 68 0.10 -4.06 0.15
C CYS A 68 -0.94 -3.67 -0.92
N SER A 69 -2.19 -4.06 -0.72
CA SER A 69 -3.31 -3.69 -1.59
C SER A 69 -3.47 -2.17 -1.73
N HIS A 70 -3.20 -1.38 -0.69
CA HIS A 70 -3.23 0.09 -0.78
C HIS A 70 -2.17 0.61 -1.78
N ASN A 71 -0.94 0.11 -1.71
CA ASN A 71 0.10 0.46 -2.69
C ASN A 71 -0.29 0.03 -4.10
N GLN A 72 -0.93 -1.12 -4.27
CA GLN A 72 -1.45 -1.55 -5.57
C GLN A 72 -2.51 -0.57 -6.09
N SER A 73 -3.48 -0.18 -5.27
CA SER A 73 -4.47 0.83 -5.66
C SER A 73 -3.84 2.18 -6.02
N ASP A 74 -2.84 2.64 -5.26
CA ASP A 74 -2.11 3.88 -5.56
C ASP A 74 -1.47 3.81 -6.96
N SER A 75 -0.86 2.67 -7.29
CA SER A 75 -0.28 2.44 -8.63
C SER A 75 -1.34 2.38 -9.73
N GLU A 76 -2.50 1.77 -9.48
CA GLU A 76 -3.59 1.72 -10.47
C GLU A 76 -4.13 3.13 -10.79
N TYR A 77 -4.22 4.01 -9.78
CA TYR A 77 -4.57 5.42 -9.99
C TYR A 77 -3.46 6.19 -10.72
N MET A 78 -2.19 5.95 -10.38
CA MET A 78 -1.08 6.59 -11.11
C MET A 78 -1.03 6.13 -12.57
N ALA A 79 -1.19 4.83 -12.81
CA ALA A 79 -1.26 4.24 -14.14
C ALA A 79 -2.41 4.81 -14.95
N GLY A 80 -3.60 4.94 -14.36
CA GLY A 80 -4.76 5.51 -15.04
C GLY A 80 -4.55 6.96 -15.46
N GLN A 81 -3.98 7.79 -14.60
CA GLN A 81 -3.68 9.18 -14.94
C GLN A 81 -2.61 9.30 -16.05
N LEU A 82 -1.57 8.47 -15.98
CA LEU A 82 -0.51 8.45 -16.99
C LEU A 82 -1.04 7.98 -18.36
N SER A 83 -1.85 6.92 -18.38
CA SER A 83 -2.50 6.44 -19.60
C SER A 83 -3.51 7.43 -20.16
N ALA A 84 -4.29 8.10 -19.30
CA ALA A 84 -5.22 9.15 -19.73
C ALA A 84 -4.51 10.37 -20.33
N PHE A 85 -3.28 10.66 -19.88
CA PHE A 85 -2.44 11.70 -20.47
C PHE A 85 -1.84 11.29 -21.83
N GLY A 86 -1.55 10.00 -22.03
CA GLY A 86 -1.10 9.45 -23.31
C GLY A 86 0.02 8.42 -23.21
N TYR A 87 0.64 8.26 -22.03
CA TYR A 87 1.79 7.38 -21.88
C TYR A 87 1.44 5.90 -22.06
N ALA A 88 2.35 5.18 -22.71
CA ALA A 88 2.30 3.73 -22.78
C ALA A 88 2.92 3.11 -21.53
N LEU A 89 2.25 2.14 -20.91
CA LEU A 89 2.79 1.38 -19.78
C LEU A 89 3.40 0.07 -20.29
N THR A 90 4.55 -0.31 -19.76
CA THR A 90 5.22 -1.58 -20.09
C THR A 90 5.68 -2.33 -18.84
N ASP A 91 5.70 -3.66 -18.93
CA ASP A 91 6.34 -4.54 -17.95
C ASP A 91 7.82 -4.78 -18.28
N ASN A 92 8.29 -4.37 -19.46
CA ASN A 92 9.70 -4.48 -19.85
C ASN A 92 10.50 -3.22 -19.43
N SER A 93 11.30 -3.37 -18.37
CA SER A 93 12.15 -2.29 -17.85
C SER A 93 13.20 -1.77 -18.84
N GLU A 94 13.61 -2.59 -19.81
CA GLU A 94 14.65 -2.24 -20.79
C GLU A 94 14.13 -1.31 -21.90
N GLU A 95 12.86 -1.47 -22.28
CA GLU A 95 12.20 -0.68 -23.33
C GLU A 95 11.67 0.66 -22.85
N ALA A 96 11.46 0.83 -21.53
CA ALA A 96 10.90 2.07 -20.99
C ALA A 96 11.86 3.26 -21.06
N ASP A 97 11.31 4.44 -21.37
CA ASP A 97 12.00 5.73 -21.32
C ASP A 97 12.16 6.22 -19.87
N ILE A 98 11.23 5.89 -18.98
CA ILE A 98 11.21 6.32 -17.57
C ILE A 98 10.69 5.20 -16.68
N TRP A 99 11.23 5.12 -15.46
CA TRP A 99 10.79 4.16 -14.44
C TRP A 99 9.98 4.85 -13.36
N LEU A 100 8.83 4.28 -13.00
CA LEU A 100 8.01 4.67 -11.85
C LEU A 100 7.97 3.50 -10.86
N ILE A 101 8.62 3.66 -9.71
CA ILE A 101 8.68 2.63 -8.67
C ILE A 101 7.81 3.06 -7.49
N ASN A 102 6.68 2.40 -7.25
CA ASN A 102 5.85 2.61 -6.07
C ASN A 102 6.26 1.66 -4.93
N THR A 103 6.52 2.21 -3.75
CA THR A 103 7.29 1.55 -2.69
C THR A 103 6.52 1.45 -1.38
N CYS A 104 6.87 0.44 -0.58
CA CYS A 104 6.24 0.17 0.71
C CYS A 104 7.25 0.22 1.84
N THR A 105 6.92 0.90 2.94
CA THR A 105 7.74 0.95 4.16
C THR A 105 7.51 -0.21 5.10
N VAL A 106 6.54 -1.09 4.84
CA VAL A 106 6.05 -2.04 5.85
C VAL A 106 6.95 -3.28 5.95
N LYS A 107 7.62 -3.70 4.86
CA LYS A 107 8.49 -4.89 4.84
C LYS A 107 9.89 -4.53 4.36
N SER A 108 10.92 -4.88 5.13
CA SER A 108 12.33 -4.57 4.80
C SER A 108 12.82 -5.22 3.51
N PRO A 109 12.46 -6.48 3.17
CA PRO A 109 12.81 -7.06 1.86
C PRO A 109 12.29 -6.23 0.68
N SER A 110 11.08 -5.66 0.79
CA SER A 110 10.54 -4.77 -0.23
C SER A 110 11.35 -3.48 -0.39
N GLN A 111 11.97 -2.99 0.69
CA GLN A 111 12.87 -1.85 0.63
C GLN A 111 14.21 -2.23 -0.01
N SER A 112 14.82 -3.36 0.35
CA SER A 112 16.08 -3.82 -0.27
C SER A 112 15.94 -4.13 -1.76
N ALA A 113 14.80 -4.70 -2.17
CA ALA A 113 14.48 -4.92 -3.58
C ALA A 113 14.32 -3.59 -4.33
N MET A 114 13.69 -2.59 -3.69
CA MET A 114 13.61 -1.23 -4.21
C MET A 114 15.01 -0.61 -4.37
N ASP A 115 15.88 -0.68 -3.36
CA ASP A 115 17.23 -0.11 -3.41
C ASP A 115 18.04 -0.68 -4.58
N THR A 116 17.95 -1.99 -4.79
CA THR A 116 18.56 -2.69 -5.92
C THR A 116 18.03 -2.18 -7.26
N LEU A 117 16.71 -2.00 -7.37
CA LEU A 117 16.07 -1.52 -8.60
C LEU A 117 16.41 -0.05 -8.89
N ILE A 118 16.47 0.80 -7.86
CA ILE A 118 16.92 2.20 -7.96
C ILE A 118 18.38 2.25 -8.45
N ALA A 119 19.26 1.44 -7.87
CA ALA A 119 20.66 1.36 -8.28
C ALA A 119 20.82 0.90 -9.74
N LYS A 120 20.03 -0.09 -10.17
CA LYS A 120 19.97 -0.54 -11.56
C LYS A 120 19.52 0.58 -12.50
N CYS A 121 18.47 1.31 -12.14
CA CYS A 121 17.96 2.44 -12.93
C CYS A 121 18.98 3.58 -13.06
N LYS A 122 19.62 3.96 -11.94
CA LYS A 122 20.68 4.97 -11.90
C LYS A 122 21.87 4.56 -12.79
N SER A 123 22.26 3.29 -12.75
CA SER A 123 23.33 2.74 -13.60
C SER A 123 22.96 2.78 -15.09
N ALA A 124 21.69 2.53 -15.42
CA ALA A 124 21.16 2.65 -16.78
C ALA A 124 20.96 4.11 -17.23
N LYS A 125 21.17 5.10 -16.35
CA LYS A 125 20.98 6.54 -16.60
C LYS A 125 19.58 6.89 -17.13
N LYS A 126 18.57 6.13 -16.71
CA LYS A 126 17.17 6.41 -17.06
C LYS A 126 16.54 7.38 -16.05
N PRO A 127 15.68 8.31 -16.48
CA PRO A 127 14.79 9.06 -15.61
C PRO A 127 14.05 8.14 -14.63
N LEU A 128 13.92 8.57 -13.38
CA LEU A 128 13.36 7.76 -12.29
C LEU A 128 12.45 8.60 -11.40
N VAL A 129 11.25 8.07 -11.16
CA VAL A 129 10.32 8.55 -10.15
C VAL A 129 10.10 7.46 -9.12
N VAL A 130 10.23 7.80 -7.84
CA VAL A 130 9.94 6.92 -6.72
C VAL A 130 8.70 7.44 -5.99
N ALA A 131 7.68 6.59 -5.90
CA ALA A 131 6.42 6.88 -5.25
C ALA A 131 6.22 6.04 -3.98
N GLY A 132 5.22 6.40 -3.19
CA GLY A 132 4.70 5.54 -2.13
C GLY A 132 5.24 5.84 -0.74
N CYS A 133 5.19 4.84 0.13
CA CYS A 133 5.40 5.02 1.56
C CYS A 133 6.85 5.33 1.90
N VAL A 134 7.83 4.74 1.20
CA VAL A 134 9.26 4.87 1.53
C VAL A 134 9.73 6.32 1.39
N PRO A 135 9.57 6.98 0.24
CA PRO A 135 10.00 8.36 0.12
C PRO A 135 9.24 9.32 1.06
N GLN A 136 8.02 8.95 1.49
CA GLN A 136 7.23 9.75 2.42
C GLN A 136 7.70 9.60 3.88
N GLY A 137 7.98 8.37 4.32
CA GLY A 137 8.33 8.03 5.69
C GLY A 137 9.84 8.01 5.99
N SER A 138 10.71 8.04 4.98
CA SER A 138 12.17 8.05 5.13
C SER A 138 12.80 8.90 4.02
N ARG A 139 12.63 10.22 4.16
CA ARG A 139 12.91 11.24 3.12
C ARG A 139 14.40 11.41 2.81
N ASP A 140 15.25 11.13 3.78
CA ASP A 140 16.70 11.39 3.75
C ASP A 140 17.52 10.14 3.41
N LEU A 141 16.89 9.13 2.82
CA LEU A 141 17.60 7.96 2.30
C LEU A 141 18.53 8.36 1.15
N LYS A 142 19.79 7.95 1.22
CA LYS A 142 20.82 8.25 0.20
C LYS A 142 20.42 7.73 -1.17
N GLU A 143 19.71 6.61 -1.20
CA GLU A 143 19.20 5.97 -2.40
C GLU A 143 18.23 6.87 -3.16
N LEU A 144 17.54 7.79 -2.46
CA LEU A 144 16.60 8.76 -3.04
C LEU A 144 17.26 10.06 -3.49
N GLU A 145 18.58 10.23 -3.34
CA GLU A 145 19.28 11.42 -3.87
C GLU A 145 19.27 11.43 -5.40
N GLY A 146 18.93 12.58 -6.02
CA GLY A 146 18.89 12.71 -7.48
C GLY A 146 17.71 12.00 -8.14
N VAL A 147 16.64 11.72 -7.38
CA VAL A 147 15.46 11.00 -7.85
C VAL A 147 14.20 11.81 -7.57
N SER A 148 13.30 11.88 -8.54
CA SER A 148 12.00 12.54 -8.36
C SER A 148 11.07 11.70 -7.48
N ILE A 149 10.22 12.36 -6.69
CA ILE A 149 9.46 11.75 -5.62
C ILE A 149 7.99 12.15 -5.67
N VAL A 150 7.11 11.16 -5.54
CA VAL A 150 5.65 11.32 -5.34
C VAL A 150 5.23 10.71 -3.99
N GLY A 151 4.75 11.54 -3.08
CA GLY A 151 4.21 11.11 -1.80
C GLY A 151 2.85 10.43 -1.93
N VAL A 152 2.49 9.60 -0.94
CA VAL A 152 1.22 8.83 -0.91
C VAL A 152 -0.05 9.67 -1.00
N GLN A 153 0.00 10.96 -0.64
CA GLN A 153 -1.14 11.88 -0.70
C GLN A 153 -1.10 12.81 -1.93
N GLN A 154 -0.16 12.60 -2.84
CA GLN A 154 0.04 13.45 -4.02
C GLN A 154 0.07 12.66 -5.34
N ILE A 155 -0.50 11.45 -5.32
CA ILE A 155 -0.56 10.57 -6.50
C ILE A 155 -1.38 11.18 -7.65
N ASP A 156 -2.25 12.16 -7.35
CA ASP A 156 -3.02 12.98 -8.30
C ASP A 156 -2.14 13.91 -9.17
N ARG A 157 -0.86 14.06 -8.82
CA ARG A 157 0.12 14.89 -9.53
C ARG A 157 1.23 14.08 -10.19
N VAL A 158 1.05 12.77 -10.33
CA VAL A 158 2.09 11.89 -10.89
C VAL A 158 2.52 12.31 -12.30
N VAL A 159 1.59 12.77 -13.14
CA VAL A 159 1.86 13.22 -14.50
C VAL A 159 2.83 14.40 -14.52
N GLU A 160 2.61 15.38 -13.65
CA GLU A 160 3.49 16.55 -13.52
C GLU A 160 4.92 16.12 -13.14
N VAL A 161 5.04 15.20 -12.19
CA VAL A 161 6.35 14.72 -11.74
C VAL A 161 7.07 13.94 -12.84
N VAL A 162 6.36 13.07 -13.57
CA VAL A 162 6.93 12.32 -14.71
C VAL A 162 7.42 13.28 -15.79
N GLU A 163 6.59 14.25 -16.20
CA GLU A 163 6.94 15.24 -17.22
C GLU A 163 8.18 16.07 -16.85
N GLU A 164 8.27 16.56 -15.61
CA GLU A 164 9.44 17.32 -15.17
C GLU A 164 10.68 16.43 -15.04
N THR A 165 10.52 15.16 -14.66
CA THR A 165 11.62 14.20 -14.58
C THR A 165 12.18 13.86 -15.96
N LEU A 166 11.32 13.75 -16.98
CA LEU A 166 11.73 13.55 -18.38
C LEU A 166 12.53 14.75 -18.92
N LYS A 167 12.27 15.96 -18.42
CA LYS A 167 13.06 17.17 -18.73
C LYS A 167 14.40 17.24 -17.98
N GLY A 168 14.67 16.27 -17.11
CA GLY A 168 15.88 16.22 -16.28
C GLY A 168 15.80 17.00 -14.98
N HIS A 169 14.60 17.43 -14.56
CA HIS A 169 14.39 18.06 -13.27
C HIS A 169 14.15 17.03 -12.16
N GLU A 170 14.62 17.33 -10.95
CA GLU A 170 14.26 16.58 -9.74
C GLU A 170 13.08 17.28 -9.06
N VAL A 171 11.96 16.58 -8.92
CA VAL A 171 10.75 17.11 -8.26
C VAL A 171 10.46 16.30 -7.00
N ARG A 172 10.14 16.97 -5.89
CA ARG A 172 9.75 16.32 -4.63
C ARG A 172 8.37 16.79 -4.15
N LEU A 173 7.37 15.93 -4.32
CA LEU A 173 6.00 16.18 -3.85
C LEU A 173 5.72 15.35 -2.58
N LEU A 174 6.00 15.93 -1.41
CA LEU A 174 5.88 15.26 -0.10
C LEU A 174 4.93 15.98 0.88
N HIS A 175 4.22 17.00 0.41
CA HIS A 175 3.29 17.79 1.21
C HIS A 175 2.04 17.00 1.54
N ARG A 176 1.56 17.14 2.78
CA ARG A 176 0.29 16.55 3.19
C ARG A 176 -0.86 17.39 2.65
N LYS A 177 -1.79 16.76 1.93
CA LYS A 177 -2.98 17.38 1.34
C LYS A 177 -4.23 16.59 1.72
N LYS A 178 -5.38 17.10 1.29
CA LYS A 178 -6.66 16.36 1.29
C LYS A 178 -6.47 15.04 0.52
N LEU A 179 -7.25 14.03 0.92
CA LEU A 179 -7.29 12.73 0.25
C LEU A 179 -7.45 12.87 -1.28
N PRO A 180 -6.72 12.08 -2.09
CA PRO A 180 -6.95 12.02 -3.54
C PRO A 180 -8.41 11.68 -3.86
N ALA A 181 -8.95 12.20 -4.96
CA ALA A 181 -10.31 11.89 -5.34
C ALA A 181 -10.46 10.42 -5.80
N LEU A 182 -11.58 9.77 -5.47
CA LEU A 182 -11.83 8.36 -5.82
C LEU A 182 -12.27 8.16 -7.28
N ASP A 183 -12.61 9.24 -7.98
CA ASP A 183 -13.00 9.28 -9.39
C ASP A 183 -11.80 9.52 -10.33
N LEU A 184 -10.57 9.56 -9.80
CA LEU A 184 -9.36 9.60 -10.61
C LEU A 184 -9.34 8.42 -11.60
N PRO A 185 -8.81 8.65 -12.83
CA PRO A 185 -8.61 7.57 -13.78
C PRO A 185 -7.82 6.42 -13.16
N LYS A 186 -8.26 5.19 -13.39
CA LYS A 186 -7.67 4.00 -12.79
C LYS A 186 -7.50 2.90 -13.82
N VAL A 187 -6.29 2.38 -13.97
CA VAL A 187 -5.99 1.20 -14.80
C VAL A 187 -5.78 0.03 -13.84
N ARG A 188 -6.77 -0.86 -13.76
CA ARG A 188 -6.75 -2.02 -12.87
C ARG A 188 -5.79 -3.07 -13.42
N ARG A 189 -4.95 -3.65 -12.54
CA ARG A 189 -4.09 -4.77 -12.93
C ARG A 189 -4.90 -6.01 -13.25
N ASN A 190 -5.96 -6.26 -12.47
CA ASN A 190 -7.00 -7.22 -12.80
C ASN A 190 -8.30 -6.45 -13.03
N LYS A 191 -8.80 -6.42 -14.27
CA LYS A 191 -10.02 -5.69 -14.63
C LYS A 191 -11.26 -6.10 -13.83
N PHE A 192 -11.26 -7.28 -13.22
CA PHE A 192 -12.37 -7.80 -12.42
C PHE A 192 -12.28 -7.47 -10.93
N VAL A 193 -11.21 -6.84 -10.45
CA VAL A 193 -11.00 -6.53 -9.03
C VAL A 193 -10.84 -5.02 -8.86
N GLU A 194 -11.70 -4.40 -8.05
CA GLU A 194 -11.49 -3.03 -7.56
C GLU A 194 -10.89 -3.08 -6.16
N ILE A 195 -9.66 -2.60 -5.99
CA ILE A 195 -9.13 -2.29 -4.67
C ILE A 195 -9.58 -0.89 -4.28
N LEU A 196 -10.42 -0.76 -3.25
CA LEU A 196 -11.02 0.50 -2.82
C LEU A 196 -10.45 0.94 -1.47
N PRO A 197 -9.53 1.92 -1.42
CA PRO A 197 -9.09 2.53 -0.17
C PRO A 197 -10.25 3.28 0.50
N ILE A 198 -10.63 2.88 1.72
CA ILE A 198 -11.73 3.52 2.46
C ILE A 198 -11.26 4.64 3.39
N ASN A 199 -9.99 4.61 3.79
CA ASN A 199 -9.30 5.68 4.51
C ASN A 199 -7.80 5.59 4.24
N VAL A 200 -7.06 6.62 4.66
CA VAL A 200 -5.60 6.60 4.77
C VAL A 200 -5.18 6.78 6.22
N GLY A 201 -3.97 6.37 6.53
CA GLY A 201 -3.36 6.60 7.83
C GLY A 201 -3.92 5.67 8.91
N CYS A 202 -3.36 5.79 10.10
CA CYS A 202 -3.66 4.88 11.21
C CYS A 202 -3.75 5.65 12.53
N LEU A 203 -4.61 5.19 13.44
CA LEU A 203 -4.70 5.70 14.80
C LEU A 203 -3.62 5.11 15.72
N GLY A 204 -3.18 3.88 15.45
CA GLY A 204 -2.24 3.15 16.29
C GLY A 204 -0.87 3.83 16.44
N ALA A 205 -0.16 3.43 17.49
CA ALA A 205 1.17 3.90 17.83
C ALA A 205 2.16 2.73 18.04
N CYS A 206 2.01 1.66 17.25
CA CYS A 206 2.81 0.45 17.39
C CYS A 206 4.30 0.76 17.27
N THR A 207 5.11 0.18 18.16
CA THR A 207 6.53 0.52 18.30
C THR A 207 7.39 0.06 17.12
N TYR A 208 6.88 -0.78 16.21
CA TYR A 208 7.63 -1.27 15.04
C TYR A 208 7.13 -0.71 13.70
N CYS A 209 6.00 0.00 13.70
CA CYS A 209 5.26 0.32 12.48
C CYS A 209 5.58 1.73 11.97
N LYS A 210 5.94 1.87 10.69
CA LYS A 210 6.17 3.18 10.03
C LYS A 210 4.94 3.75 9.30
N THR A 211 3.81 3.05 9.35
CA THR A 211 2.60 3.44 8.62
C THR A 211 2.13 4.84 8.95
N LYS A 212 2.08 5.24 10.23
CA LYS A 212 1.68 6.60 10.64
C LYS A 212 2.64 7.68 10.17
N HIS A 213 3.94 7.37 10.09
CA HIS A 213 4.93 8.29 9.51
C HIS A 213 4.73 8.47 8.01
N ALA A 214 4.47 7.38 7.29
CA ALA A 214 4.28 7.39 5.84
C ALA A 214 2.91 7.95 5.43
N ARG A 215 1.81 7.43 5.95
CA ARG A 215 0.44 7.77 5.52
C ARG A 215 -0.29 8.78 6.41
N GLY A 216 0.28 9.13 7.56
CA GLY A 216 -0.28 10.13 8.46
C GLY A 216 -1.31 9.56 9.45
N HIS A 217 -2.07 10.47 10.05
CA HIS A 217 -3.22 10.15 10.89
C HIS A 217 -4.41 9.68 10.04
N LEU A 218 -5.38 9.05 10.69
CA LEU A 218 -6.62 8.62 10.07
C LEU A 218 -7.28 9.77 9.30
N GLY A 219 -7.55 9.53 8.02
CA GLY A 219 -8.38 10.36 7.17
C GLY A 219 -9.29 9.49 6.33
N SER A 220 -10.60 9.55 6.57
CA SER A 220 -11.61 8.69 5.93
C SER A 220 -12.30 9.36 4.76
N TYR A 221 -12.64 8.56 3.74
CA TYR A 221 -13.57 8.99 2.69
C TYR A 221 -15.01 8.97 3.20
N THR A 222 -15.87 9.84 2.68
CA THR A 222 -17.29 9.85 3.07
C THR A 222 -18.00 8.61 2.54
N VAL A 223 -19.02 8.14 3.28
CA VAL A 223 -19.83 6.98 2.87
C VAL A 223 -20.39 7.17 1.46
N GLU A 224 -20.93 8.35 1.16
CA GLU A 224 -21.48 8.68 -0.16
C GLU A 224 -20.43 8.52 -1.28
N SER A 225 -19.20 9.00 -1.08
CA SER A 225 -18.14 8.89 -2.08
C SER A 225 -17.73 7.43 -2.33
N LEU A 226 -17.68 6.61 -1.28
CA LEU A 226 -17.33 5.19 -1.37
C LEU A 226 -18.46 4.39 -2.04
N VAL A 227 -19.70 4.62 -1.65
CA VAL A 227 -20.89 4.02 -2.27
C VAL A 227 -20.99 4.40 -3.74
N GLY A 228 -20.79 5.67 -4.08
CA GLY A 228 -20.75 6.15 -5.46
C GLY A 228 -19.67 5.44 -6.29
N ARG A 229 -18.47 5.25 -5.72
CA ARG A 229 -17.40 4.50 -6.37
C ARG A 229 -17.77 3.03 -6.57
N VAL A 230 -18.33 2.36 -5.55
CA VAL A 230 -18.80 0.97 -5.65
C VAL A 230 -19.81 0.81 -6.80
N ARG A 231 -20.80 1.71 -6.90
CA ARG A 231 -21.79 1.68 -7.98
C ARG A 231 -21.16 1.79 -9.36
N THR A 232 -20.22 2.73 -9.53
CA THR A 232 -19.49 2.91 -10.80
C THR A 232 -18.72 1.65 -11.19
N VAL A 233 -17.98 1.05 -10.27
CA VAL A 233 -17.15 -0.12 -10.61
C VAL A 233 -17.96 -1.40 -10.85
N ILE A 234 -19.12 -1.54 -10.22
CA ILE A 234 -20.07 -2.62 -10.54
C ILE A 234 -20.57 -2.45 -11.97
N ALA A 235 -20.91 -1.23 -12.39
CA ALA A 235 -21.31 -0.94 -13.76
C ALA A 235 -20.18 -1.20 -14.78
N ASP A 236 -18.91 -1.00 -14.40
CA ASP A 236 -17.73 -1.38 -15.21
C ASP A 236 -17.56 -2.90 -15.36
N GLY A 237 -18.34 -3.72 -14.64
CA GLY A 237 -18.28 -5.18 -14.69
C GLY A 237 -17.30 -5.82 -13.69
N VAL A 238 -16.88 -5.10 -12.65
CA VAL A 238 -16.05 -5.63 -11.56
C VAL A 238 -16.77 -6.77 -10.83
N LYS A 239 -16.02 -7.83 -10.52
CA LYS A 239 -16.51 -9.05 -9.85
C LYS A 239 -16.12 -9.10 -8.38
N GLU A 240 -15.11 -8.35 -7.96
CA GLU A 240 -14.71 -8.25 -6.56
C GLU A 240 -14.36 -6.82 -6.17
N VAL A 241 -14.89 -6.36 -5.05
CA VAL A 241 -14.49 -5.11 -4.40
C VAL A 241 -13.71 -5.44 -3.14
N TRP A 242 -12.45 -5.04 -3.08
CA TRP A 242 -11.57 -5.24 -1.93
C TRP A 242 -11.45 -3.93 -1.17
N LEU A 243 -12.05 -3.84 0.02
CA LEU A 243 -11.85 -2.70 0.89
C LEU A 243 -10.41 -2.72 1.41
N SER A 244 -9.69 -1.63 1.20
CA SER A 244 -8.30 -1.48 1.62
C SER A 244 -8.19 -0.36 2.64
N SER A 245 -7.37 -0.60 3.66
CA SER A 245 -7.04 0.37 4.71
C SER A 245 -5.80 -0.12 5.45
N GLU A 246 -5.15 0.80 6.15
CA GLU A 246 -4.21 0.46 7.21
C GLU A 246 -4.88 -0.25 8.40
N ASP A 247 -6.16 0.04 8.63
CA ASP A 247 -7.04 -0.60 9.60
C ASP A 247 -8.50 -0.28 9.26
N THR A 248 -9.22 -1.24 8.68
CA THR A 248 -10.61 -1.03 8.28
C THR A 248 -11.52 -0.75 9.47
N GLY A 249 -11.22 -1.33 10.65
CA GLY A 249 -12.01 -1.13 11.87
C GLY A 249 -11.98 0.31 12.38
N ALA A 250 -10.92 1.06 12.06
CA ALA A 250 -10.78 2.46 12.45
C ALA A 250 -11.57 3.42 11.54
N TYR A 251 -12.14 2.95 10.42
CA TYR A 251 -12.84 3.80 9.46
C TYR A 251 -13.93 4.65 10.11
N GLY A 252 -14.02 5.91 9.70
CA GLY A 252 -15.15 6.78 10.00
C GLY A 252 -15.05 7.55 11.32
N ARG A 253 -14.14 7.15 12.23
CA ARG A 253 -13.99 7.79 13.55
C ARG A 253 -13.67 9.28 13.47
N ASP A 254 -12.91 9.68 12.45
CA ASP A 254 -12.53 11.07 12.18
C ASP A 254 -13.64 11.92 11.54
N ILE A 255 -14.70 11.28 11.03
CA ILE A 255 -15.83 11.95 10.35
C ILE A 255 -17.20 11.64 11.00
N GLY A 256 -17.21 11.06 12.20
CA GLY A 256 -18.43 10.80 12.97
C GLY A 256 -19.30 9.64 12.47
N VAL A 257 -18.73 8.69 11.72
CA VAL A 257 -19.39 7.43 11.33
C VAL A 257 -18.54 6.22 11.75
N ASN A 258 -18.92 5.01 11.36
CA ASN A 258 -18.18 3.78 11.68
C ASN A 258 -18.22 2.78 10.52
N LEU A 259 -17.41 1.71 10.65
CA LEU A 259 -17.31 0.66 9.64
C LEU A 259 -18.65 -0.04 9.34
N PRO A 260 -19.49 -0.44 10.32
CA PRO A 260 -20.80 -1.03 10.04
C PRO A 260 -21.72 -0.18 9.17
N ILE A 261 -21.76 1.14 9.39
CA ILE A 261 -22.57 2.06 8.56
C ILE A 261 -22.12 1.99 7.09
N LEU A 262 -20.81 2.06 6.85
CA LEU A 262 -20.25 1.95 5.51
C LEU A 262 -20.55 0.59 4.89
N LEU A 263 -20.32 -0.49 5.62
CA LEU A 263 -20.50 -1.85 5.11
C LEU A 263 -21.96 -2.12 4.72
N ASN A 264 -22.92 -1.70 5.54
CA ASN A 264 -24.34 -1.84 5.20
C ASN A 264 -24.70 -1.02 3.95
N ALA A 265 -24.17 0.20 3.83
CA ALA A 265 -24.40 1.03 2.65
C ALA A 265 -23.79 0.41 1.37
N ILE A 266 -22.61 -0.20 1.45
CA ILE A 266 -21.98 -0.89 0.32
C ILE A 266 -22.75 -2.15 -0.04
N VAL A 267 -23.13 -2.97 0.95
CA VAL A 267 -23.86 -4.23 0.72
C VAL A 267 -25.21 -3.98 0.05
N ALA A 268 -25.88 -2.86 0.35
CA ALA A 268 -27.12 -2.47 -0.31
C ALA A 268 -26.97 -2.20 -1.82
N GLU A 269 -25.76 -1.90 -2.30
CA GLU A 269 -25.47 -1.70 -3.72
C GLU A 269 -25.00 -2.98 -4.43
N LEU A 270 -24.71 -4.06 -3.69
CA LEU A 270 -24.20 -5.30 -4.29
C LEU A 270 -25.33 -6.03 -5.04
N PRO A 271 -25.05 -6.60 -6.23
CA PRO A 271 -26.03 -7.36 -6.99
C PRO A 271 -26.51 -8.60 -6.20
N PRO A 272 -27.82 -8.82 -6.06
CA PRO A 272 -28.37 -9.93 -5.27
C PRO A 272 -28.08 -11.31 -5.89
N ASP A 273 -27.66 -11.36 -7.15
CA ASP A 273 -27.28 -12.58 -7.87
C ASP A 273 -25.86 -13.08 -7.52
N GLY A 274 -25.13 -12.37 -6.66
CA GLY A 274 -23.77 -12.74 -6.27
C GLY A 274 -22.73 -12.49 -7.36
N SER A 275 -23.06 -11.71 -8.40
CA SER A 275 -22.14 -11.44 -9.51
C SER A 275 -20.98 -10.50 -9.14
N THR A 276 -21.08 -9.80 -8.00
CA THR A 276 -19.98 -9.02 -7.42
C THR A 276 -19.85 -9.33 -5.93
N MET A 277 -18.66 -9.71 -5.49
CA MET A 277 -18.34 -10.03 -4.10
C MET A 277 -17.61 -8.89 -3.40
N LEU A 278 -17.88 -8.69 -2.12
CA LEU A 278 -17.17 -7.76 -1.25
C LEU A 278 -16.19 -8.51 -0.35
N ARG A 279 -14.94 -8.04 -0.33
CA ARG A 279 -13.89 -8.49 0.59
C ARG A 279 -13.54 -7.35 1.56
N ILE A 280 -13.71 -7.60 2.84
CA ILE A 280 -13.32 -6.66 3.89
C ILE A 280 -11.80 -6.79 4.13
N GLY A 281 -11.11 -5.65 4.18
CA GLY A 281 -9.68 -5.59 4.46
C GLY A 281 -9.32 -5.86 5.92
N MET A 282 -8.03 -5.83 6.21
CA MET A 282 -7.47 -6.08 7.54
C MET A 282 -8.01 -5.11 8.60
N THR A 283 -8.33 -5.63 9.79
CA THR A 283 -8.75 -4.84 10.95
C THR A 283 -8.02 -5.27 12.21
N ASN A 284 -7.66 -4.33 13.09
CA ASN A 284 -7.06 -4.67 14.39
C ASN A 284 -8.13 -4.88 15.47
N PRO A 285 -7.88 -5.77 16.46
CA PRO A 285 -8.85 -6.09 17.53
C PRO A 285 -9.52 -4.90 18.23
N PRO A 286 -8.83 -3.80 18.63
CA PRO A 286 -9.44 -2.74 19.42
C PRO A 286 -10.66 -2.11 18.75
N PHE A 287 -10.61 -1.93 17.43
CA PHE A 287 -11.66 -1.21 16.71
C PHE A 287 -12.79 -2.12 16.24
N ILE A 288 -12.49 -3.38 15.88
CA ILE A 288 -13.54 -4.33 15.50
C ILE A 288 -14.35 -4.80 16.70
N LEU A 289 -13.75 -4.89 17.89
CA LEU A 289 -14.44 -5.33 19.11
C LEU A 289 -15.68 -4.48 19.44
N GLU A 290 -15.63 -3.18 19.15
CA GLU A 290 -16.74 -2.26 19.37
C GLU A 290 -17.98 -2.56 18.51
N HIS A 291 -17.81 -3.29 17.40
CA HIS A 291 -18.83 -3.49 16.36
C HIS A 291 -18.90 -4.94 15.87
N LEU A 292 -18.45 -5.89 16.70
CA LEU A 292 -18.16 -7.25 16.29
C LEU A 292 -19.41 -8.00 15.77
N LYS A 293 -20.57 -7.78 16.39
CA LYS A 293 -21.83 -8.45 16.02
C LYS A 293 -22.39 -7.92 14.71
N GLU A 294 -22.33 -6.60 14.52
CA GLU A 294 -22.77 -5.92 13.30
C GLU A 294 -21.87 -6.30 12.11
N ILE A 295 -20.56 -6.41 12.34
CA ILE A 295 -19.62 -6.88 11.31
C ILE A 295 -19.87 -8.35 10.98
N ALA A 296 -20.14 -9.20 11.99
CA ALA A 296 -20.51 -10.59 11.76
C ALA A 296 -21.81 -10.71 10.93
N GLU A 297 -22.79 -9.83 11.15
CA GLU A 297 -24.01 -9.78 10.34
C GLU A 297 -23.72 -9.46 8.87
N VAL A 298 -22.87 -8.47 8.59
CA VAL A 298 -22.43 -8.16 7.22
C VAL A 298 -21.71 -9.36 6.59
N LEU A 299 -20.80 -10.03 7.31
CA LEU A 299 -20.04 -11.18 6.81
C LEU A 299 -20.94 -12.41 6.49
N ARG A 300 -22.16 -12.46 7.01
CA ARG A 300 -23.15 -13.49 6.64
C ARG A 300 -23.78 -13.23 5.28
N HIS A 301 -23.76 -12.01 4.77
CA HIS A 301 -24.37 -11.66 3.49
C HIS A 301 -23.82 -12.53 2.34
N PRO A 302 -24.66 -12.99 1.39
CA PRO A 302 -24.23 -13.90 0.32
C PRO A 302 -23.15 -13.30 -0.60
N CYS A 303 -23.17 -11.99 -0.78
CA CYS A 303 -22.21 -11.26 -1.62
C CYS A 303 -20.99 -10.76 -0.83
N VAL A 304 -20.77 -11.25 0.40
CA VAL A 304 -19.61 -10.89 1.22
C VAL A 304 -18.83 -12.17 1.54
N TYR A 305 -17.52 -12.14 1.33
CA TYR A 305 -16.67 -13.29 1.69
C TYR A 305 -16.74 -13.55 3.20
N SER A 306 -16.87 -14.81 3.60
CA SER A 306 -16.71 -15.23 5.01
C SER A 306 -15.23 -15.31 5.37
N PHE A 307 -14.55 -14.18 5.22
CA PHE A 307 -13.12 -14.02 5.40
C PHE A 307 -12.84 -12.70 6.10
N LEU A 308 -11.93 -12.70 7.08
CA LEU A 308 -11.41 -11.48 7.68
C LEU A 308 -9.95 -11.66 8.06
N HIS A 309 -9.16 -10.61 7.82
CA HIS A 309 -7.77 -10.57 8.23
C HIS A 309 -7.65 -9.82 9.56
N VAL A 310 -7.33 -10.54 10.63
CA VAL A 310 -7.17 -10.00 11.99
C VAL A 310 -5.75 -10.33 12.47
N PRO A 311 -4.82 -9.36 12.45
CA PRO A 311 -3.43 -9.61 12.80
C PRO A 311 -3.24 -9.65 14.32
N VAL A 312 -2.80 -10.78 14.86
CA VAL A 312 -2.47 -10.89 16.29
C VAL A 312 -1.07 -10.37 16.59
N GLN A 313 -0.13 -10.55 15.67
CA GLN A 313 1.32 -10.25 15.73
C GLN A 313 2.13 -11.15 16.66
N SER A 314 1.65 -11.42 17.88
CA SER A 314 2.28 -12.36 18.82
C SER A 314 1.22 -13.02 19.70
N GLY A 315 1.47 -14.25 20.11
CA GLY A 315 0.65 -14.96 21.09
C GLY A 315 0.99 -14.63 22.55
N SER A 316 1.94 -13.73 22.82
CA SER A 316 2.31 -13.32 24.19
C SER A 316 1.89 -11.90 24.50
N ASP A 317 1.14 -11.69 25.59
CA ASP A 317 0.74 -10.36 26.05
C ASP A 317 1.94 -9.48 26.44
N ALA A 318 3.04 -10.08 26.92
CA ALA A 318 4.28 -9.35 27.20
C ALA A 318 4.86 -8.75 25.92
N VAL A 319 4.90 -9.52 24.84
CA VAL A 319 5.37 -9.07 23.52
C VAL A 319 4.38 -8.07 22.89
N LEU A 320 3.07 -8.30 22.98
CA LEU A 320 2.04 -7.37 22.50
C LEU A 320 2.14 -6.01 23.18
N SER A 321 2.36 -6.00 24.49
CA SER A 321 2.60 -4.78 25.27
C SER A 321 3.89 -4.06 24.82
N ALA A 322 4.99 -4.79 24.62
CA ALA A 322 6.23 -4.21 24.10
C ALA A 322 6.12 -3.67 22.66
N MET A 323 5.24 -4.29 21.86
CA MET A 323 4.81 -3.80 20.54
C MET A 323 3.92 -2.54 20.60
N ASN A 324 3.50 -2.13 21.80
CA ASN A 324 2.48 -1.09 22.06
C ASN A 324 1.18 -1.39 21.31
N ARG A 325 0.68 -2.63 21.45
CA ARG A 325 -0.67 -3.00 21.04
C ARG A 325 -1.66 -2.64 22.13
N GLU A 326 -2.78 -2.03 21.75
CA GLU A 326 -3.87 -1.63 22.65
C GLU A 326 -4.89 -2.77 22.85
N TYR A 327 -4.42 -4.03 22.74
CA TYR A 327 -5.21 -5.24 22.91
C TYR A 327 -4.35 -6.37 23.47
N THR A 328 -5.01 -7.32 24.10
CA THR A 328 -4.44 -8.56 24.63
C THR A 328 -4.75 -9.76 23.73
N LEU A 329 -4.14 -10.90 24.04
CA LEU A 329 -4.50 -12.18 23.44
C LEU A 329 -5.96 -12.54 23.71
N SER A 330 -6.48 -12.22 24.90
CA SER A 330 -7.89 -12.47 25.25
C SER A 330 -8.84 -11.66 24.36
N ASP A 331 -8.50 -10.42 24.06
CA ASP A 331 -9.25 -9.55 23.15
C ASP A 331 -9.26 -10.14 21.73
N PHE A 332 -8.09 -10.59 21.25
CA PHE A 332 -7.98 -11.28 19.96
C PHE A 332 -8.82 -12.56 19.90
N ARG A 333 -8.77 -13.40 20.95
CA ARG A 333 -9.58 -14.63 21.05
C ARG A 333 -11.07 -14.31 20.99
N THR A 334 -11.50 -13.29 21.73
CA THR A 334 -12.90 -12.82 21.71
C THR A 334 -13.35 -12.46 20.30
N VAL A 335 -12.52 -11.77 19.51
CA VAL A 335 -12.81 -11.47 18.09
C VAL A 335 -12.96 -12.75 17.28
N VAL A 336 -11.98 -13.66 17.36
CA VAL A 336 -11.94 -14.88 16.53
C VAL A 336 -13.09 -15.82 16.88
N ASP A 337 -13.28 -16.11 18.17
CA ASP A 337 -14.30 -17.03 18.66
C ASP A 337 -15.70 -16.56 18.27
N THR A 338 -15.99 -15.27 18.48
CA THR A 338 -17.30 -14.68 18.12
C THR A 338 -17.54 -14.73 16.61
N LEU A 339 -16.54 -14.45 15.78
CA LEU A 339 -16.70 -14.50 14.32
C LEU A 339 -16.90 -15.92 13.82
N ILE A 340 -16.18 -16.90 14.36
CA ILE A 340 -16.35 -18.33 14.03
C ILE A 340 -17.74 -18.82 14.44
N GLU A 341 -18.23 -18.40 15.61
CA GLU A 341 -19.57 -18.76 16.08
C GLU A 341 -20.68 -18.15 15.21
N LEU A 342 -20.58 -16.85 14.89
CA LEU A 342 -21.66 -16.10 14.25
C LEU A 342 -21.66 -16.14 12.72
N VAL A 343 -20.56 -16.53 12.08
CA VAL A 343 -20.40 -16.52 10.61
C VAL A 343 -20.09 -17.93 10.11
N PRO A 344 -21.05 -18.62 9.46
CA PRO A 344 -20.81 -19.95 8.92
C PRO A 344 -19.66 -19.98 7.92
N GLY A 345 -18.70 -20.89 8.13
CA GLY A 345 -17.54 -21.05 7.26
C GLY A 345 -16.51 -19.93 7.36
N MET A 346 -16.49 -19.18 8.48
CA MET A 346 -15.55 -18.09 8.69
C MET A 346 -14.10 -18.54 8.56
N GLN A 347 -13.33 -17.77 7.79
CA GLN A 347 -11.89 -17.95 7.65
C GLN A 347 -11.17 -16.71 8.16
N ILE A 348 -10.24 -16.92 9.09
CA ILE A 348 -9.43 -15.86 9.66
C ILE A 348 -8.01 -15.96 9.14
N ALA A 349 -7.52 -14.90 8.51
CA ALA A 349 -6.10 -14.70 8.27
C ALA A 349 -5.48 -13.93 9.43
N THR A 350 -4.24 -14.23 9.78
CA THR A 350 -3.51 -13.48 10.81
C THR A 350 -2.07 -13.20 10.42
N ASP A 351 -1.45 -12.24 11.09
CA ASP A 351 -0.04 -11.88 10.91
C ASP A 351 0.71 -12.19 12.19
N ILE A 352 1.93 -12.69 12.07
CA ILE A 352 2.87 -12.95 13.18
C ILE A 352 4.19 -12.25 12.87
N ILE A 353 4.74 -11.54 13.85
CA ILE A 353 6.10 -11.00 13.83
C ILE A 353 6.94 -11.82 14.80
N CYS A 354 7.82 -12.66 14.26
CA CYS A 354 8.77 -13.44 15.04
C CYS A 354 10.02 -12.60 15.35
N GLY A 355 10.65 -12.89 16.49
CA GLY A 355 11.91 -12.32 16.95
C GLY A 355 11.81 -10.86 17.34
N PHE A 356 10.70 -10.45 17.95
CA PHE A 356 10.59 -9.08 18.47
C PHE A 356 11.61 -8.84 19.60
N PRO A 357 12.19 -7.63 19.77
CA PRO A 357 13.16 -7.38 20.83
C PRO A 357 12.59 -7.71 22.21
N GLY A 358 13.25 -8.64 22.91
CA GLY A 358 12.81 -9.15 24.22
C GLY A 358 11.91 -10.38 24.18
N GLU A 359 11.55 -10.92 23.00
CA GLU A 359 10.76 -12.15 22.88
C GLU A 359 11.56 -13.37 23.37
N THR A 360 11.00 -14.10 24.34
CA THR A 360 11.59 -15.32 24.90
C THR A 360 11.10 -16.60 24.20
N ASP A 361 11.73 -17.74 24.49
CA ASP A 361 11.26 -19.04 24.00
C ASP A 361 9.85 -19.36 24.55
N GLU A 362 9.53 -18.97 25.78
CA GLU A 362 8.21 -19.10 26.38
C GLU A 362 7.16 -18.25 25.65
N ASP A 363 7.48 -16.99 25.32
CA ASP A 363 6.60 -16.12 24.54
C ASP A 363 6.32 -16.70 23.15
N PHE A 364 7.36 -17.19 22.48
CA PHE A 364 7.22 -17.82 21.18
C PHE A 364 6.39 -19.10 21.25
N ASN A 365 6.53 -19.90 22.31
CA ASN A 365 5.69 -21.08 22.52
C ASN A 365 4.21 -20.73 22.70
N GLN A 366 3.86 -19.58 23.31
CA GLN A 366 2.47 -19.11 23.36
C GLN A 366 1.94 -18.81 21.95
N THR A 367 2.74 -18.17 21.10
CA THR A 367 2.41 -17.97 19.68
C THR A 367 2.17 -19.30 18.95
N VAL A 368 3.04 -20.29 19.14
CA VAL A 368 2.89 -21.61 18.56
C VAL A 368 1.61 -22.30 19.01
N ASN A 369 1.26 -22.19 20.30
CA ASN A 369 0.04 -22.79 20.85
C ASN A 369 -1.22 -22.17 20.24
N LEU A 370 -1.24 -20.83 20.08
CA LEU A 370 -2.33 -20.14 19.42
C LEU A 370 -2.55 -20.63 17.97
N ILE A 371 -1.47 -20.77 17.20
CA ILE A 371 -1.55 -21.27 15.82
C ILE A 371 -2.06 -22.71 15.77
N LYS A 372 -1.63 -23.58 16.69
CA LYS A 372 -2.10 -24.97 16.77
C LYS A 372 -3.57 -25.09 17.16
N GLU A 373 -4.04 -24.19 18.01
CA GLU A 373 -5.41 -24.14 18.49
C GLU A 373 -6.39 -23.74 17.39
N TYR A 374 -6.15 -22.59 16.75
CA TYR A 374 -7.07 -22.04 15.76
C TYR A 374 -6.85 -22.57 14.33
N LYS A 375 -5.66 -23.12 14.04
CA LYS A 375 -5.28 -23.66 12.71
C LYS A 375 -5.65 -22.73 11.57
N PHE A 376 -5.32 -21.44 11.72
CA PHE A 376 -5.68 -20.40 10.77
C PHE A 376 -5.35 -20.81 9.32
N PRO A 377 -6.29 -20.69 8.36
CA PRO A 377 -6.04 -21.06 6.97
C PRO A 377 -4.94 -20.23 6.31
N GLN A 378 -4.69 -19.02 6.82
CA GLN A 378 -3.65 -18.11 6.32
C GLN A 378 -2.92 -17.44 7.47
N VAL A 379 -1.61 -17.62 7.52
CA VAL A 379 -0.74 -16.97 8.50
C VAL A 379 0.40 -16.28 7.75
N HIS A 380 0.46 -14.96 7.83
CA HIS A 380 1.60 -14.20 7.29
C HIS A 380 2.67 -14.09 8.36
N ILE A 381 3.81 -14.72 8.11
CA ILE A 381 4.95 -14.66 9.03
C ILE A 381 5.92 -13.60 8.53
N SER A 382 6.33 -12.71 9.42
CA SER A 382 7.38 -11.73 9.18
C SER A 382 8.44 -11.82 10.27
N GLN A 383 9.69 -11.55 9.91
CA GLN A 383 10.74 -11.29 10.90
C GLN A 383 10.63 -9.85 11.39
N PHE A 384 11.00 -9.62 12.65
CA PHE A 384 11.18 -8.25 13.12
C PHE A 384 12.42 -7.64 12.49
N TYR A 385 12.25 -6.46 11.90
CA TYR A 385 13.36 -5.66 11.41
C TYR A 385 13.36 -4.29 12.12
N PRO A 386 14.43 -3.94 12.84
CA PRO A 386 14.54 -2.61 13.44
C PRO A 386 14.58 -1.57 12.31
N ARG A 387 13.88 -0.45 12.49
CA ARG A 387 13.84 0.61 11.48
C ARG A 387 14.43 1.91 12.03
N PRO A 388 15.19 2.67 11.21
CA PRO A 388 15.72 3.98 11.61
C PRO A 388 14.63 4.90 12.16
N GLY A 389 14.87 5.50 13.33
CA GLY A 389 13.94 6.42 14.00
C GLY A 389 12.92 5.76 14.95
N ILE A 390 12.98 4.45 15.15
CA ILE A 390 12.19 3.72 16.14
C ILE A 390 12.97 3.59 17.45
N GLN A 391 12.31 3.66 18.61
CA GLN A 391 12.91 3.69 19.96
C GLN A 391 13.89 2.53 20.27
N PHE A 392 13.80 1.39 19.58
CA PHE A 392 14.64 0.20 19.82
C PHE A 392 16.08 0.28 19.26
N LEU A 393 16.58 1.46 18.90
CA LEU A 393 17.88 1.62 18.23
C LEU A 393 19.10 1.75 19.14
N ASN A 394 18.95 1.52 20.45
CA ASN A 394 20.07 1.48 21.40
C ASN A 394 20.56 0.06 21.72
N LEU A 395 20.30 -0.91 20.84
CA LEU A 395 20.82 -2.27 21.01
C LEU A 395 22.32 -2.30 20.69
N ASP A 396 23.10 -2.98 21.51
CA ASP A 396 24.52 -3.23 21.22
C ASP A 396 24.71 -4.30 20.13
N SER A 397 25.94 -4.46 19.65
CA SER A 397 26.28 -5.43 18.59
C SER A 397 25.90 -6.88 18.94
N THR A 398 25.95 -7.25 20.22
CA THR A 398 25.66 -8.59 20.71
C THR A 398 24.14 -8.82 20.75
N GLU A 399 23.40 -7.81 21.22
CA GLU A 399 21.94 -7.82 21.24
C GLU A 399 21.35 -7.87 19.83
N LEU A 400 21.94 -7.15 18.87
CA LEU A 400 21.56 -7.22 17.45
C LEU A 400 21.79 -8.61 16.85
N LEU A 401 22.92 -9.25 17.16
CA LEU A 401 23.19 -10.63 16.73
C LEU A 401 22.19 -11.61 17.34
N SER A 402 21.92 -11.50 18.64
CA SER A 402 20.93 -12.32 19.34
C SER A 402 19.53 -12.19 18.74
N LEU A 403 19.12 -10.95 18.41
CA LEU A 403 17.86 -10.65 17.73
C LEU A 403 17.79 -11.34 16.36
N LEU A 404 18.86 -11.28 15.56
CA LEU A 404 18.92 -11.94 14.24
C LEU A 404 18.81 -13.47 14.35
N PHE A 405 19.49 -14.08 15.31
CA PHE A 405 19.38 -15.52 15.54
C PHE A 405 17.98 -15.94 16.00
N SER A 406 17.38 -15.18 16.92
CA SER A 406 16.02 -15.43 17.42
C SER A 406 14.98 -15.29 16.32
N ASN A 407 15.08 -14.20 15.52
CA ASN A 407 14.28 -13.99 14.30
C ASN A 407 14.31 -15.21 13.39
N TYR A 408 15.50 -15.71 13.05
CA TYR A 408 15.66 -16.84 12.16
C TYR A 408 15.11 -18.14 12.77
N LYS A 409 15.50 -18.45 14.01
CA LYS A 409 15.07 -19.63 14.76
C LYS A 409 13.54 -19.71 14.82
N PHE A 410 12.89 -18.66 15.30
CA PHE A 410 11.44 -18.60 15.50
C PHE A 410 10.69 -18.66 14.16
N THR A 411 11.15 -17.91 13.16
CA THR A 411 10.51 -17.93 11.83
C THR A 411 10.56 -19.33 11.21
N VAL A 412 11.73 -19.96 11.16
CA VAL A 412 11.88 -21.30 10.57
C VAL A 412 11.07 -22.34 11.34
N MET A 413 11.06 -22.27 12.67
CA MET A 413 10.28 -23.18 13.50
C MET A 413 8.76 -23.02 13.26
N LEU A 414 8.27 -21.78 13.16
CA LEU A 414 6.85 -21.52 12.91
C LEU A 414 6.42 -21.97 11.51
N ILE A 415 7.25 -21.72 10.49
CA ILE A 415 7.03 -22.23 9.13
C ILE A 415 6.93 -23.77 9.15
N SER A 416 7.86 -24.45 9.82
CA SER A 416 7.85 -25.92 9.93
C SER A 416 6.56 -26.43 10.58
N ILE A 417 6.07 -25.75 11.62
CA ILE A 417 4.82 -26.10 12.31
C ILE A 417 3.61 -25.91 11.41
N LEU A 418 3.51 -24.77 10.70
CA LEU A 418 2.41 -24.51 9.77
C LEU A 418 2.40 -25.50 8.62
N VAL A 419 3.56 -25.81 8.04
CA VAL A 419 3.66 -26.86 7.01
C VAL A 419 3.13 -28.17 7.57
N LYS A 420 3.53 -28.59 8.78
CA LYS A 420 2.99 -29.81 9.39
C LYS A 420 1.48 -29.75 9.61
N LEU A 421 0.93 -28.63 10.09
CA LEU A 421 -0.50 -28.50 10.36
C LEU A 421 -1.35 -28.57 9.08
N HIS A 422 -0.89 -27.95 7.99
CA HIS A 422 -1.67 -27.87 6.75
C HIS A 422 -1.35 -28.98 5.74
N TYR A 423 -0.15 -29.57 5.76
CA TYR A 423 0.23 -30.62 4.83
C TYR A 423 -0.60 -31.90 4.99
N PHE A 424 -0.96 -32.28 6.24
CA PHE A 424 -1.86 -33.41 6.49
C PHE A 424 -3.33 -33.11 6.16
N SER A 425 -3.69 -31.85 5.90
CA SER A 425 -5.03 -31.43 5.46
C SER A 425 -5.22 -31.53 3.94
N LEU A 426 -4.14 -31.66 3.17
CA LEU A 426 -4.18 -31.70 1.70
C LEU A 426 -4.71 -33.02 1.13
N ASP A 427 -4.64 -34.11 1.89
CA ASP A 427 -5.12 -35.43 1.43
C ASP A 427 -6.66 -35.47 1.25
N ASP A 428 -7.37 -34.54 1.90
CA ASP A 428 -8.84 -34.42 1.88
C ASP A 428 -9.37 -33.40 0.83
N GLN A 429 -8.47 -32.68 0.14
CA GLN A 429 -8.84 -31.54 -0.74
C GLN A 429 -8.79 -31.87 -2.24
N ARG A 430 -8.57 -33.13 -2.65
CA ARG A 430 -8.43 -33.52 -4.07
C ARG A 430 -9.70 -33.35 -4.94
N ASN A 431 -10.81 -32.89 -4.37
CA ASN A 431 -12.13 -32.85 -5.03
C ASN A 431 -12.72 -31.43 -5.24
N VAL A 432 -11.97 -30.34 -5.07
CA VAL A 432 -12.58 -29.00 -5.24
C VAL A 432 -12.32 -28.42 -6.64
N LEU A 433 -13.41 -28.40 -7.43
CA LEU A 433 -13.51 -27.88 -8.80
C LEU A 433 -13.43 -26.33 -8.81
N PHE A 434 -12.90 -25.76 -9.90
CA PHE A 434 -12.93 -24.32 -10.18
C PHE A 434 -14.34 -23.72 -10.10
N GLY A 435 -14.55 -22.80 -9.16
CA GLY A 435 -15.77 -22.00 -8.99
C GLY A 435 -15.60 -20.96 -7.86
N MET A 436 -16.29 -19.82 -7.94
CA MET A 436 -16.28 -18.82 -6.86
C MET A 436 -17.10 -19.36 -5.67
N THR A 437 -16.42 -19.94 -4.68
CA THR A 437 -17.05 -20.31 -3.40
C THR A 437 -16.93 -19.16 -2.41
N LYS A 438 -17.85 -19.08 -1.43
CA LYS A 438 -17.78 -18.13 -0.30
C LYS A 438 -16.49 -18.29 0.53
N GLN A 439 -15.86 -19.46 0.46
CA GLN A 439 -14.60 -19.79 1.12
C GLN A 439 -13.41 -19.35 0.27
N PHE A 440 -12.45 -18.66 0.88
CA PHE A 440 -11.14 -18.36 0.30
C PHE A 440 -10.34 -19.67 0.26
N HIS A 441 -9.85 -20.05 -0.91
CA HIS A 441 -9.09 -21.29 -1.06
C HIS A 441 -7.65 -21.11 -0.56
N LEU A 442 -7.14 -22.17 0.08
CA LEU A 442 -5.85 -22.28 0.73
C LEU A 442 -4.70 -22.00 -0.27
N TYR A 443 -3.97 -20.91 -0.05
CA TYR A 443 -2.62 -20.76 -0.60
C TYR A 443 -1.67 -20.62 0.58
N LEU A 444 -0.82 -21.63 0.78
CA LEU A 444 0.35 -21.49 1.63
C LEU A 444 1.31 -20.51 0.92
N VAL A 445 1.13 -19.21 1.12
CA VAL A 445 2.02 -18.19 0.56
C VAL A 445 3.28 -18.14 1.43
N VAL A 446 4.20 -19.07 1.18
CA VAL A 446 5.60 -18.84 1.51
C VAL A 446 6.09 -17.89 0.43
N THR A 447 6.23 -16.60 0.75
CA THR A 447 6.92 -15.68 -0.15
C THR A 447 8.38 -16.10 -0.23
N HIS A 448 8.72 -16.92 -1.22
CA HIS A 448 10.04 -16.88 -1.82
C HIS A 448 10.00 -15.76 -2.86
N ASP A 449 10.88 -14.77 -2.70
CA ASP A 449 11.18 -13.82 -3.77
C ASP A 449 11.76 -14.63 -4.93
N GLU A 450 10.95 -14.93 -5.95
CA GLU A 450 11.41 -15.43 -7.25
C GLU A 450 12.06 -14.29 -8.04
N SER A 451 13.11 -13.68 -7.49
CA SER A 451 13.97 -12.72 -8.19
C SER A 451 15.43 -13.17 -8.15
N TYR A 452 15.65 -14.46 -8.40
CA TYR A 452 16.95 -14.99 -8.81
C TYR A 452 16.82 -15.69 -10.16
N SER A 453 16.68 -14.87 -11.20
CA SER A 453 17.15 -15.14 -12.57
C SER A 453 17.30 -13.82 -13.29
#